data_AF-A0A7S3QD39-F1
#
_entry.id   AF-A0A7S3QD39-F1
#
_cell.length_a   1.000
_cell.length_b   1.000
_cell.length_c   1.000
_cell.angle_alpha   90.00
_cell.angle_beta   90.00
_cell.angle_gamma   90.00
#
_symmetry.space_group_name_H-M   'P 1'
#
loop_
_entity.id
_entity.type
_entity.pdbx_description
1 polymer ?
#
loop_
_entity_poly.entity_id
_entity_poly.type
_entity_poly.pdbx_seq_one_letter_code
_entity_poly.pdbx_strand_id
1 'polypeptide(L)'
;QDISNWDVSSGTTFEGMFDYAYAFNQPPLYCKWQSNNAFKNTTPNPCLGSESCGWGQSECFKCVNSPLQFQVKTEGGSLLPYSCEFAAQNKDKFTCSNEGKIATHCPDVCGTCSEYGCSDSEGVFFMGSGKKKRECSWLQQMSESRRIKQCKKPKFAQTCRDTCKFCE
;
A
#
# COMPACT_ATOMS: atom_id res chain seq x y z
N GLN A 1 22.13 -10.17 -2.52
CA GLN A 1 22.99 -9.05 -2.09
C GLN A 1 22.17 -7.79 -2.24
N ASP A 2 22.04 -7.01 -1.17
CA ASP A 2 21.38 -5.70 -1.24
C ASP A 2 22.32 -4.70 -1.93
N ILE A 3 21.82 -4.04 -2.97
CA ILE A 3 22.55 -3.06 -3.77
C ILE A 3 21.91 -1.67 -3.73
N SER A 4 20.92 -1.48 -2.85
CA SER A 4 20.22 -0.21 -2.66
C SER A 4 21.15 0.94 -2.25
N ASN A 5 22.33 0.63 -1.71
CA ASN A 5 23.34 1.60 -1.27
C ASN A 5 24.43 1.88 -2.31
N TRP A 6 24.33 1.34 -3.53
CA TRP A 6 25.30 1.63 -4.57
C TRP A 6 25.12 3.07 -5.07
N ASP A 7 26.21 3.83 -5.05
CA ASP A 7 26.29 5.13 -5.71
C ASP A 7 26.56 4.91 -7.20
N VAL A 8 25.54 5.20 -8.02
CA VAL A 8 25.58 5.09 -9.49
C VAL A 8 25.57 6.45 -10.16
N SER A 9 25.77 7.55 -9.41
CA SER A 9 25.64 8.94 -9.89
C SER A 9 26.62 9.29 -11.02
N SER A 10 27.77 8.62 -11.07
CA SER A 10 28.82 8.86 -12.07
C SER A 10 28.63 8.09 -13.38
N GLY A 11 27.66 7.17 -13.46
CA GLY A 11 27.44 6.37 -14.67
C GLY A 11 26.73 7.17 -15.76
N THR A 12 27.15 6.99 -17.01
CA THR A 12 26.62 7.75 -18.15
C THR A 12 25.63 6.97 -19.02
N THR A 13 25.68 5.63 -19.00
CA THR A 13 24.85 4.75 -19.84
C THR A 13 24.54 3.46 -19.10
N PHE A 14 23.24 3.16 -18.91
CA PHE A 14 22.74 1.93 -18.28
C PHE A 14 21.69 1.21 -19.15
N GLU A 15 21.54 1.64 -20.41
CA GLU A 15 20.62 1.05 -21.36
C GLU A 15 20.86 -0.46 -21.48
N GLY A 16 19.81 -1.26 -21.34
CA GLY A 16 19.88 -2.72 -21.42
C GLY A 16 20.46 -3.44 -20.20
N MET A 17 21.01 -2.73 -19.20
CA MET A 17 21.69 -3.38 -18.05
C MET A 17 20.77 -4.30 -17.25
N PHE A 18 19.48 -3.97 -17.18
CA PHE A 18 18.46 -4.74 -16.47
C PHE A 18 17.39 -5.32 -17.40
N ASP A 19 17.65 -5.37 -18.70
CA ASP A 19 16.71 -5.98 -19.64
C ASP A 19 16.49 -7.44 -19.25
N TYR A 20 15.21 -7.84 -19.15
CA TYR A 20 14.76 -9.16 -18.72
C TYR A 20 15.10 -9.54 -17.26
N ALA A 21 15.70 -8.65 -16.48
CA ALA A 21 16.05 -8.87 -15.09
C ALA A 21 14.85 -8.57 -14.17
N TYR A 22 13.74 -9.31 -14.33
CA TYR A 22 12.46 -9.06 -13.65
C TYR A 22 12.53 -8.97 -12.12
N ALA A 23 13.56 -9.56 -11.50
CA ALA A 23 13.82 -9.44 -10.07
C ALA A 23 14.16 -8.01 -9.63
N PHE A 24 14.68 -7.17 -10.54
CA PHE A 24 15.06 -5.77 -10.29
C PHE A 24 13.95 -4.76 -10.60
N ASN A 25 12.81 -5.20 -11.16
CA ASN A 25 11.64 -4.35 -11.41
C ASN A 25 10.83 -4.09 -10.12
N GLN A 26 11.51 -3.85 -9.00
CA GLN A 26 10.89 -3.48 -7.74
C GLN A 26 10.94 -1.94 -7.58
N PRO A 27 9.82 -1.29 -7.22
CA PRO A 27 9.74 0.17 -7.05
C PRO A 27 10.88 0.81 -6.23
N PRO A 28 11.32 0.24 -5.08
CA PRO A 28 12.28 0.92 -4.21
C PRO A 28 13.70 1.04 -4.80
N LEU A 29 14.14 0.10 -5.64
CA LEU A 29 15.45 0.18 -6.31
C LEU A 29 15.39 1.12 -7.53
N TYR A 30 14.32 1.00 -8.31
CA TYR A 30 14.15 1.74 -9.55
C TYR A 30 13.99 3.25 -9.31
N CYS A 31 13.21 3.68 -8.32
CA CYS A 31 12.99 5.11 -8.09
C CYS A 31 14.19 5.82 -7.41
N LYS A 32 15.08 5.12 -6.67
CA LYS A 32 16.29 5.73 -6.05
C LYS A 32 17.37 6.10 -7.08
N TRP A 33 17.54 5.29 -8.12
CA TRP A 33 18.56 5.53 -9.16
C TRP A 33 18.12 6.52 -10.25
N GLN A 34 16.87 7.02 -10.23
CA GLN A 34 16.38 8.07 -11.13
C GLN A 34 17.02 9.45 -10.91
N SER A 35 17.79 9.66 -9.84
CA SER A 35 18.63 10.86 -9.70
C SER A 35 19.70 10.96 -10.80
N ASN A 36 20.03 9.86 -11.47
CA ASN A 36 20.90 9.84 -12.63
C ASN A 36 20.08 9.91 -13.94
N ASN A 37 20.41 10.91 -14.77
CA ASN A 37 19.78 11.16 -16.07
C ASN A 37 19.83 9.94 -17.03
N ALA A 38 20.78 9.03 -16.85
CA ALA A 38 20.94 7.83 -17.65
C ALA A 38 19.85 6.76 -17.43
N PHE A 39 19.04 6.85 -16.37
CA PHE A 39 17.92 5.92 -16.10
C PHE A 39 16.54 6.45 -16.55
N LYS A 40 16.46 7.65 -17.13
CA LYS A 40 15.19 8.34 -17.45
C LYS A 40 14.34 7.70 -18.56
N ASN A 41 14.81 6.64 -19.23
CA ASN A 41 14.26 6.19 -20.52
C ASN A 41 13.66 4.78 -20.59
N THR A 42 13.29 4.13 -19.48
CA THR A 42 12.57 2.84 -19.56
C THR A 42 11.07 3.03 -19.31
N THR A 43 10.29 3.06 -20.38
CA THR A 43 8.84 2.82 -20.32
C THR A 43 8.56 1.31 -20.26
N PRO A 44 7.61 0.83 -19.45
CA PRO A 44 6.73 1.59 -18.56
C PRO A 44 7.49 2.02 -17.30
N ASN A 45 7.48 3.32 -17.01
CA ASN A 45 8.13 3.91 -15.84
C ASN A 45 7.21 3.69 -14.62
N PRO A 46 7.52 2.77 -13.68
CA PRO A 46 6.71 2.53 -12.49
C PRO A 46 6.65 3.71 -11.52
N CYS A 47 7.44 4.77 -11.71
CA CYS A 47 7.34 6.02 -10.94
C CYS A 47 6.40 7.06 -11.60
N LEU A 48 5.96 6.85 -12.87
CA LEU A 48 4.97 7.72 -13.53
C LEU A 48 3.55 7.35 -13.08
N GLY A 49 3.23 7.84 -11.89
CA GLY A 49 1.89 7.88 -11.31
C GLY A 49 1.81 8.77 -10.06
N SER A 50 2.81 9.60 -9.79
CA SER A 50 2.88 10.42 -8.58
C SER A 50 3.10 11.89 -8.92
N GLU A 51 2.17 12.73 -8.45
CA GLU A 51 2.49 14.11 -8.13
C GLU A 51 3.37 14.08 -6.86
N SER A 52 4.69 13.95 -7.10
CA SER A 52 5.83 14.49 -6.34
C SER A 52 5.98 14.26 -4.82
N CYS A 53 6.92 13.40 -4.40
CA CYS A 53 7.75 13.66 -3.22
C CYS A 53 9.09 14.32 -3.59
N GLY A 54 9.50 15.30 -2.79
CA GLY A 54 10.62 16.18 -3.12
C GLY A 54 11.92 15.91 -2.37
N TRP A 55 12.86 16.84 -2.55
CA TRP A 55 13.49 17.53 -1.41
C TRP A 55 12.91 18.95 -1.37
N GLY A 56 12.23 19.29 -0.26
CA GLY A 56 11.38 20.50 -0.15
C GLY A 56 9.91 20.26 0.28
N GLN A 57 9.62 19.06 0.83
CA GLN A 57 8.38 18.57 1.46
C GLN A 57 7.15 18.15 0.61
N SER A 58 6.54 17.05 1.11
CA SER A 58 5.20 16.40 0.92
C SER A 58 4.61 16.36 -0.50
N GLU A 59 4.51 15.23 -1.21
CA GLU A 59 3.86 13.96 -0.87
C GLU A 59 4.26 12.82 -1.86
N CYS A 60 4.81 11.68 -1.41
CA CYS A 60 4.94 10.46 -2.27
C CYS A 60 3.92 9.38 -1.95
N PHE A 61 2.94 9.70 -1.14
CA PHE A 61 2.00 8.73 -0.67
C PHE A 61 0.66 9.41 -0.52
N LYS A 62 -0.23 9.19 -1.50
CA LYS A 62 -1.63 9.50 -1.29
C LYS A 62 -2.18 8.42 -0.38
N CYS A 63 -2.45 8.79 0.86
CA CYS A 63 -3.15 7.94 1.80
C CYS A 63 -4.47 7.46 1.19
N VAL A 64 -4.73 6.17 1.30
CA VAL A 64 -5.95 5.56 0.78
C VAL A 64 -6.65 4.75 1.87
N ASN A 65 -7.97 4.78 1.80
CA ASN A 65 -8.80 3.86 2.56
C ASN A 65 -8.73 2.46 1.96
N SER A 66 -8.92 1.44 2.79
CA SER A 66 -9.11 0.08 2.29
C SER A 66 -10.40 -0.03 1.47
N PRO A 67 -10.37 -0.66 0.28
CA PRO A 67 -11.55 -0.91 -0.54
C PRO A 67 -12.32 -2.17 -0.14
N LEU A 68 -11.85 -2.93 0.86
CA LEU A 68 -12.52 -4.14 1.32
C LEU A 68 -13.51 -3.82 2.44
N GLN A 69 -14.61 -4.55 2.48
CA GLN A 69 -15.49 -4.52 3.64
C GLN A 69 -14.82 -5.24 4.81
N PHE A 70 -15.05 -4.78 6.04
CA PHE A 70 -14.52 -5.39 7.25
C PHE A 70 -15.55 -5.48 8.37
N GLN A 71 -15.23 -6.29 9.38
CA GLN A 71 -16.06 -6.47 10.55
C GLN A 71 -15.79 -5.37 11.57
N VAL A 72 -16.84 -4.65 11.94
CA VAL A 72 -16.81 -3.72 13.09
C VAL A 72 -17.76 -4.21 14.16
N LYS A 73 -17.40 -3.98 15.43
CA LYS A 73 -18.25 -4.28 16.58
C LYS A 73 -19.06 -3.03 16.90
N THR A 74 -20.38 -3.13 16.87
CA THR A 74 -21.25 -2.03 17.29
C THR A 74 -21.29 -1.92 18.81
N GLU A 75 -21.79 -0.80 19.33
CA GLU A 75 -22.03 -0.62 20.78
C GLU A 75 -22.93 -1.73 21.36
N GLY A 76 -23.86 -2.25 20.55
CA GLY A 76 -24.69 -3.42 20.89
C GLY A 76 -24.01 -4.78 20.74
N GLY A 77 -22.70 -4.82 20.50
CA GLY A 77 -21.90 -6.04 20.37
C GLY A 77 -22.09 -6.82 19.06
N SER A 78 -22.92 -6.32 18.14
CA SER A 78 -23.16 -6.97 16.85
C SER A 78 -22.00 -6.72 15.89
N LEU A 79 -21.63 -7.76 15.12
CA LEU A 79 -20.62 -7.66 14.08
C LEU A 79 -21.29 -7.37 12.73
N LEU A 80 -21.12 -6.17 12.21
CA LEU A 80 -21.69 -5.77 10.91
C LEU A 80 -20.59 -5.63 9.85
N PRO A 81 -20.89 -5.94 8.58
CA PRO A 81 -20.03 -5.58 7.48
C PRO A 81 -20.02 -4.06 7.31
N TYR A 82 -18.83 -3.51 7.16
CA TYR A 82 -18.58 -2.08 7.15
C TYR A 82 -17.62 -1.72 6.02
N SER A 83 -17.79 -0.54 5.41
CA SER A 83 -16.90 -0.04 4.35
C SER A 83 -16.49 1.40 4.61
N CYS A 84 -15.35 1.81 4.05
CA CYS A 84 -14.87 3.18 4.19
C CYS A 84 -15.78 4.19 3.46
N GLU A 85 -16.48 3.79 2.39
CA GLU A 85 -17.50 4.65 1.76
C GLU A 85 -18.65 4.94 2.72
N PHE A 86 -19.11 3.93 3.46
CA PHE A 86 -20.13 4.13 4.47
C PHE A 86 -19.65 5.06 5.58
N ALA A 87 -18.38 4.94 6.00
CA ALA A 87 -17.75 5.84 6.98
C ALA A 87 -17.71 7.29 6.49
N ALA A 88 -17.31 7.49 5.25
CA ALA A 88 -17.23 8.81 4.64
C ALA A 88 -18.60 9.51 4.60
N GLN A 89 -19.68 8.74 4.40
CA GLN A 89 -21.06 9.24 4.32
C GLN A 89 -21.72 9.47 5.68
N ASN A 90 -21.24 8.82 6.74
CA ASN A 90 -21.90 8.81 8.06
C ASN A 90 -20.97 9.29 9.19
N LYS A 91 -20.19 10.34 8.94
CA LYS A 91 -19.22 10.89 9.90
C LYS A 91 -19.84 11.24 11.26
N ASP A 92 -21.10 11.65 11.29
CA ASP A 92 -21.80 12.06 12.51
C ASP A 92 -22.29 10.86 13.37
N LYS A 93 -22.37 9.66 12.77
CA LYS A 93 -22.93 8.45 13.40
C LYS A 93 -21.87 7.40 13.69
N PHE A 94 -20.62 7.67 13.34
CA PHE A 94 -19.57 6.69 13.42
C PHE A 94 -18.28 7.33 13.91
N THR A 95 -17.71 6.74 14.95
CA THR A 95 -16.41 7.14 15.45
C THR A 95 -15.35 6.30 14.75
N CYS A 96 -14.19 6.89 14.48
CA CYS A 96 -13.03 6.15 13.99
C CYS A 96 -12.39 5.26 15.08
N SER A 97 -13.12 4.96 16.15
CA SER A 97 -12.64 4.28 17.35
C SER A 97 -13.44 3.00 17.58
N ASN A 98 -12.80 1.87 17.23
CA ASN A 98 -13.22 0.50 17.50
C ASN A 98 -11.92 -0.29 17.75
N GLU A 99 -11.29 -0.03 18.90
CA GLU A 99 -9.93 -0.53 19.22
C GLU A 99 -8.88 -0.15 18.16
N GLY A 100 -9.03 1.00 17.48
CA GLY A 100 -8.13 1.44 16.40
C GLY A 100 -8.35 0.78 15.04
N LYS A 101 -9.14 -0.31 14.94
CA LYS A 101 -9.34 -1.08 13.70
C LYS A 101 -9.91 -0.27 12.54
N ILE A 102 -10.77 0.71 12.82
CA ILE A 102 -11.33 1.57 11.77
C ILE A 102 -10.29 2.55 11.28
N ALA A 103 -9.55 3.19 12.19
CA ALA A 103 -8.51 4.16 11.84
C ALA A 103 -7.38 3.51 11.02
N THR A 104 -7.05 2.25 11.29
CA THR A 104 -6.08 1.49 10.48
C THR A 104 -6.68 1.00 9.15
N HIS A 105 -7.98 0.77 9.06
CA HIS A 105 -8.63 0.34 7.81
C HIS A 105 -8.96 1.50 6.86
N CYS A 106 -9.45 2.62 7.40
CA CYS A 106 -9.90 3.81 6.68
C CYS A 106 -9.14 5.08 7.12
N PRO A 107 -7.80 5.13 6.98
CA PRO A 107 -7.00 6.22 7.53
C PRO A 107 -7.30 7.60 6.93
N ASP A 108 -7.72 7.66 5.67
CA ASP A 108 -8.03 8.93 5.00
C ASP A 108 -9.38 9.49 5.47
N VAL A 109 -10.42 8.65 5.62
CA VAL A 109 -11.69 9.09 6.23
C VAL A 109 -11.49 9.54 7.68
N CYS A 110 -10.61 8.86 8.41
CA CYS A 110 -10.35 9.11 9.81
C CYS A 110 -9.33 10.20 10.10
N GLY A 111 -8.64 10.73 9.08
CA GLY A 111 -7.58 11.71 9.26
C GLY A 111 -6.34 11.15 10.00
N THR A 112 -6.18 9.83 10.01
CA THR A 112 -5.09 9.11 10.70
C THR A 112 -4.00 8.61 9.75
N CYS A 113 -3.87 9.27 8.59
CA CYS A 113 -2.88 8.92 7.57
C CYS A 113 -1.43 9.06 8.02
N SER A 114 -1.13 10.04 8.87
CA SER A 114 0.21 10.22 9.44
C SER A 114 0.65 9.05 10.32
N GLU A 115 -0.30 8.32 10.90
CA GLU A 115 -0.03 7.21 11.81
C GLU A 115 -0.21 5.84 11.13
N TYR A 116 -1.31 5.66 10.38
CA TYR A 116 -1.71 4.37 9.82
C TYR A 116 -1.74 4.32 8.30
N GLY A 117 -1.33 5.40 7.63
CA GLY A 117 -1.33 5.49 6.17
C GLY A 117 -0.58 4.34 5.51
N CYS A 118 0.53 3.88 6.11
CA CYS A 118 1.33 2.77 5.58
C CYS A 118 1.22 1.47 6.36
N SER A 119 0.37 1.44 7.39
CA SER A 119 0.16 0.24 8.21
C SER A 119 -0.87 -0.69 7.56
N ASP A 120 -0.73 -1.98 7.85
CA ASP A 120 -1.78 -2.95 7.53
C ASP A 120 -3.08 -2.62 8.27
N SER A 121 -4.21 -2.94 7.66
CA SER A 121 -5.49 -2.99 8.36
C SER A 121 -5.44 -4.03 9.49
N GLU A 122 -5.80 -3.61 10.70
CA GLU A 122 -6.02 -4.51 11.84
C GLU A 122 -7.42 -5.15 11.84
N GLY A 123 -8.31 -4.71 10.96
CA GLY A 123 -9.66 -5.25 10.81
C GLY A 123 -9.72 -6.59 10.06
N VAL A 124 -10.65 -7.46 10.47
CA VAL A 124 -11.01 -8.68 9.73
C VAL A 124 -11.85 -8.30 8.51
N PHE A 125 -11.30 -8.45 7.32
CA PHE A 125 -11.95 -8.10 6.06
C PHE A 125 -12.54 -9.30 5.33
N PHE A 126 -13.53 -9.01 4.49
CA PHE A 126 -14.25 -9.98 3.69
C PHE A 126 -13.62 -10.15 2.31
N MET A 127 -13.58 -11.40 1.83
CA MET A 127 -13.12 -11.76 0.49
C MET A 127 -14.16 -12.61 -0.26
N GLY A 128 -14.13 -12.49 -1.59
CA GLY A 128 -15.12 -13.13 -2.47
C GLY A 128 -16.50 -12.50 -2.28
N SER A 129 -17.57 -13.27 -2.40
CA SER A 129 -18.95 -12.81 -2.14
C SER A 129 -19.28 -12.65 -0.65
N GLY A 130 -18.32 -12.18 0.17
CA GLY A 130 -18.50 -12.01 1.62
C GLY A 130 -18.35 -13.27 2.48
N LYS A 131 -18.10 -14.44 1.87
CA LYS A 131 -18.07 -15.73 2.59
C LYS A 131 -16.75 -16.04 3.29
N LYS A 132 -15.64 -15.41 2.89
CA LYS A 132 -14.31 -15.68 3.44
C LYS A 132 -13.84 -14.48 4.25
N LYS A 133 -13.37 -14.72 5.48
CA LYS A 133 -12.82 -13.70 6.38
C LYS A 133 -11.31 -13.85 6.46
N ARG A 134 -10.58 -12.73 6.43
CA ARG A 134 -9.12 -12.67 6.49
C ARG A 134 -8.64 -11.42 7.20
N GLU A 135 -7.39 -11.50 7.64
CA GLU A 135 -6.58 -10.39 8.15
C GLU A 135 -5.30 -10.32 7.30
N CYS A 136 -4.51 -9.25 7.44
CA CYS A 136 -3.28 -9.12 6.66
C CYS A 136 -2.22 -10.18 7.01
N SER A 137 -2.27 -10.76 8.21
CA SER A 137 -1.48 -11.93 8.63
C SER A 137 -1.64 -13.13 7.68
N TRP A 138 -2.79 -13.27 7.01
CA TRP A 138 -3.01 -14.32 6.00
C TRP A 138 -2.08 -14.19 4.78
N LEU A 139 -1.72 -12.98 4.38
CA LEU A 139 -0.76 -12.74 3.30
C LEU A 139 0.66 -13.05 3.75
N GLN A 140 0.98 -12.78 5.02
CA GLN A 140 2.30 -13.05 5.62
C GLN A 140 2.59 -14.55 5.73
N GLN A 141 1.55 -15.37 5.93
CA GLN A 141 1.67 -16.84 5.99
C GLN A 141 1.87 -17.49 4.61
N MET A 142 1.83 -16.73 3.50
CA MET A 142 2.06 -17.27 2.16
C MET A 142 3.53 -17.32 1.78
N SER A 143 3.85 -18.17 0.79
CA SER A 143 5.11 -18.06 0.08
C SER A 143 5.23 -16.67 -0.57
N GLU A 144 6.44 -16.14 -0.62
CA GLU A 144 6.73 -14.81 -1.18
C GLU A 144 6.17 -14.62 -2.59
N SER A 145 6.35 -15.60 -3.48
CA SER A 145 5.82 -15.60 -4.83
C SER A 145 4.29 -15.45 -4.90
N ARG A 146 3.57 -16.10 -3.97
CA ARG A 146 2.11 -16.00 -3.87
C ARG A 146 1.68 -14.69 -3.26
N ARG A 147 2.39 -14.22 -2.23
CA ARG A 147 2.15 -12.91 -1.59
C ARG A 147 2.30 -11.78 -2.60
N ILE A 148 3.40 -11.74 -3.36
CA ILE A 148 3.63 -10.77 -4.44
C ILE A 148 2.47 -10.80 -5.44
N LYS A 149 2.01 -12.00 -5.84
CA LYS A 149 0.87 -12.13 -6.77
C LYS A 149 -0.44 -11.59 -6.18
N GLN A 150 -0.69 -11.71 -4.88
CA GLN A 150 -1.88 -11.10 -4.26
C GLN A 150 -1.71 -9.59 -4.11
N CYS A 151 -0.54 -9.12 -3.68
CA CYS A 151 -0.24 -7.70 -3.51
C CYS A 151 -0.27 -6.91 -4.83
N LYS A 152 -0.14 -7.56 -5.98
CA LYS A 152 -0.43 -6.94 -7.29
C LYS A 152 -1.90 -6.54 -7.48
N LYS A 153 -2.83 -7.01 -6.64
CA LYS A 153 -4.25 -6.63 -6.72
C LYS A 153 -4.48 -5.42 -5.82
N PRO A 154 -5.06 -4.32 -6.34
CA PRO A 154 -5.26 -3.08 -5.59
C PRO A 154 -5.94 -3.28 -4.24
N LYS A 155 -6.97 -4.13 -4.20
CA LYS A 155 -7.71 -4.43 -2.98
C LYS A 155 -6.86 -5.01 -1.84
N PHE A 156 -5.80 -5.74 -2.16
CA PHE A 156 -4.88 -6.26 -1.14
C PHE A 156 -3.78 -5.27 -0.84
N ALA A 157 -3.22 -4.62 -1.87
CA ALA A 157 -2.19 -3.59 -1.71
C ALA A 157 -2.65 -2.44 -0.80
N GLN A 158 -3.88 -1.97 -0.99
CA GLN A 158 -4.45 -0.84 -0.25
C GLN A 158 -4.99 -1.22 1.13
N THR A 159 -5.28 -2.50 1.37
CA THR A 159 -5.76 -2.99 2.69
C THR A 159 -4.61 -3.43 3.58
N CYS A 160 -3.61 -4.09 3.00
CA CYS A 160 -2.45 -4.64 3.71
C CYS A 160 -1.18 -3.92 3.24
N ARG A 161 -1.12 -2.62 3.56
CA ARG A 161 -0.17 -1.66 2.99
C ARG A 161 1.27 -1.95 3.39
N ASP A 162 1.54 -2.36 4.62
CA ASP A 162 2.88 -2.76 5.06
C ASP A 162 3.25 -4.13 4.49
N THR A 163 2.37 -5.13 4.62
CA THR A 163 2.66 -6.48 4.09
C THR A 163 2.89 -6.48 2.58
N CYS A 164 2.21 -5.59 1.85
CA CYS A 164 2.33 -5.46 0.40
C CYS A 164 3.30 -4.38 -0.06
N LYS A 165 3.99 -3.68 0.85
CA LYS A 165 4.94 -2.62 0.51
C LYS A 165 4.32 -1.57 -0.40
N PHE A 166 3.08 -1.18 -0.08
CA PHE A 166 2.29 -0.25 -0.88
C PHE A 166 2.85 1.18 -0.86
N CYS A 167 3.60 1.54 0.19
CA CYS A 167 4.21 2.85 0.36
C CYS A 167 5.70 2.92 -0.01
N GLU A 168 6.30 1.81 -0.48
CA GLU A 168 7.74 1.68 -0.75
C GLU A 168 8.06 1.54 -2.25
#